data_AF-A0AAD4F6J9-F1
#
_entry.id   AF-A0AAD4F6J9-F1
#
_cell.length_a   1.000
_cell.length_b   1.000
_cell.length_c   1.000
_cell.angle_alpha   90.00
_cell.angle_beta   90.00
_cell.angle_gamma   90.00
#
_symmetry.space_group_name_H-M   'P 1'
#
loop_
_entity.id
_entity.type
_entity.pdbx_description
1 polymer ?
#
loop_
_entity_poly.entity_id
_entity_poly.type
_entity_poly.pdbx_seq_one_letter_code
_entity_poly.pdbx_strand_id
1 'polypeptide(L)'
;MPGAHDDNRREVAVWESPADLLALYSNKFNFQFAKSVLGKNGEITYNIVWQSKNLAPRFGISWEPIYALNWTLTLPTPGITVTLGGVWQTCALGQVYDLSEVGLWTPSGVTPRPNYMSVGLNKYKYPGRNGIHIVVGVKNSTGGYDVIYVDPTELGLNMSSWYQPQETVKWWYQTGVRTATMIAGADTPMETFDMSAPNPKTGLFYISTTYKYDDGVWANDPFAPPSVLETGLLGVRKGNTGDSDGNTTTGGGGGGHGQTGPIDKNIHNKIISIEKALLHLTVLLSTTGAHVNLAPYTGTINWPGLTSQHIMDAGGEAAANALRERGYVATAWTDLETSSSRVSFFAVGSPPQDGGVPMRVRLDWQEAFQAVPGNNGQRNGGVVDAGGRSRSAAAAAGQQQQQLLLRKGGEDGRENGVERNGGGVKNGGEETLPVGKAHARAVVAGAA
;
A
#
# COMPACT_ATOMS: atom_id res chain seq x y z
N MET A 1 16.94 -1.66 32.17
CA MET A 1 15.91 -2.66 31.83
C MET A 1 15.04 -2.03 30.75
N PRO A 2 14.91 -2.65 29.56
CA PRO A 2 13.93 -2.20 28.57
C PRO A 2 12.55 -2.33 29.21
N GLY A 3 11.76 -1.25 29.17
CA GLY A 3 10.45 -1.19 29.81
C GLY A 3 9.54 -2.32 29.32
N ALA A 4 8.76 -2.87 30.24
CA ALA A 4 7.66 -3.77 29.92
C ALA A 4 6.76 -3.06 28.90
N HIS A 5 6.90 -3.41 27.63
CA HIS A 5 5.91 -3.08 26.63
C HIS A 5 4.60 -3.73 27.10
N ASP A 6 3.48 -3.03 26.95
CA ASP A 6 2.15 -3.62 27.10
C ASP A 6 2.06 -4.82 26.15
N ASP A 7 2.37 -6.02 26.66
CA ASP A 7 2.68 -7.26 25.92
C ASP A 7 1.46 -7.88 25.20
N ASN A 8 0.37 -7.12 25.07
CA ASN A 8 -0.84 -7.50 24.38
C ASN A 8 -0.96 -6.87 22.99
N ARG A 9 0.10 -6.36 22.38
CA ARG A 9 0.05 -5.99 20.95
C ARG A 9 0.16 -7.23 20.07
N ARG A 10 -0.75 -7.38 19.11
CA ARG A 10 -0.71 -8.45 18.09
C ARG A 10 -0.07 -7.90 16.83
N GLU A 11 0.76 -8.70 16.16
CA GLU A 11 1.40 -8.31 14.90
C GLU A 11 1.49 -9.47 13.90
N VAL A 12 1.10 -9.20 12.65
CA VAL A 12 1.41 -10.01 11.48
C VAL A 12 2.42 -9.25 10.64
N ALA A 13 3.63 -9.81 10.49
CA ALA A 13 4.67 -9.26 9.64
C ALA A 13 4.73 -10.05 8.33
N VAL A 14 4.52 -9.37 7.21
CA VAL A 14 4.57 -9.95 5.88
C VAL A 14 5.93 -9.67 5.27
N TRP A 15 6.55 -10.71 4.72
CA TRP A 15 7.84 -10.67 4.08
C TRP A 15 7.75 -11.30 2.70
N GLU A 16 8.24 -10.61 1.69
CA GLU A 16 8.21 -11.11 0.32
C GLU A 16 9.61 -11.09 -0.28
N SER A 17 9.99 -12.21 -0.90
CA SER A 17 11.25 -12.27 -1.65
C SER A 17 11.17 -11.32 -2.86
N PRO A 18 12.31 -10.82 -3.38
CA PRO A 18 12.27 -9.97 -4.57
C PRO A 18 11.58 -10.62 -5.78
N ALA A 19 11.66 -11.95 -5.91
CA ALA A 19 11.02 -12.70 -6.99
C ALA A 19 9.50 -12.79 -6.79
N ASP A 20 9.05 -13.21 -5.60
CA ASP A 20 7.63 -13.31 -5.27
C ASP A 20 6.94 -11.95 -5.32
N LEU A 21 7.58 -10.91 -4.75
CA LEU A 21 7.08 -9.55 -4.79
C LEU A 21 6.90 -9.04 -6.22
N LEU A 22 7.85 -9.33 -7.11
CA LEU A 22 7.76 -8.95 -8.51
C LEU A 22 6.61 -9.68 -9.22
N ALA A 23 6.44 -10.97 -8.93
CA ALA A 23 5.34 -11.76 -9.49
C ALA A 23 3.97 -11.24 -9.01
N LEU A 24 3.80 -11.05 -7.70
CA LEU A 24 2.59 -10.48 -7.10
C LEU A 24 2.26 -9.10 -7.67
N TYR A 25 3.26 -8.21 -7.76
CA TYR A 25 3.11 -6.87 -8.34
C TYR A 25 2.71 -6.91 -9.81
N SER A 26 3.37 -7.76 -10.61
CA SER A 26 3.10 -7.88 -12.05
C SER A 26 1.68 -8.38 -12.32
N ASN A 27 1.18 -9.26 -11.44
CA ASN A 27 -0.17 -9.81 -11.51
C ASN A 27 -1.23 -8.96 -10.77
N LYS A 28 -0.87 -7.75 -10.32
CA LYS A 28 -1.81 -6.77 -9.71
C LYS A 28 -2.47 -7.27 -8.43
N PHE A 29 -1.76 -8.09 -7.65
CA PHE A 29 -2.22 -8.50 -6.34
C PHE A 29 -2.08 -7.38 -5.31
N ASN A 30 -3.01 -7.37 -4.36
CA ASN A 30 -2.95 -6.58 -3.13
C ASN A 30 -3.14 -7.50 -1.94
N PHE A 31 -2.37 -7.28 -0.87
CA PHE A 31 -2.55 -7.98 0.39
C PHE A 31 -3.84 -7.53 1.06
N GLN A 32 -4.57 -8.48 1.61
CA GLN A 32 -5.79 -8.29 2.38
C GLN A 32 -5.59 -8.85 3.77
N PHE A 33 -6.15 -8.16 4.75
CA PHE A 33 -6.16 -8.61 6.13
C PHE A 33 -7.56 -8.47 6.70
N ALA A 34 -8.06 -9.55 7.29
CA ALA A 34 -9.39 -9.63 7.85
C ALA A 34 -9.37 -10.10 9.30
N LYS A 35 -10.23 -9.48 10.12
CA LYS A 35 -10.52 -9.92 11.50
C LYS A 35 -11.92 -10.51 11.57
N SER A 36 -12.11 -11.41 12.53
CA SER A 36 -13.39 -12.04 12.76
C SER A 36 -14.13 -11.50 13.98
N VAL A 37 -15.45 -11.51 13.88
CA VAL A 37 -16.38 -11.20 14.97
C VAL A 37 -17.45 -12.27 14.97
N LEU A 38 -17.74 -12.83 16.15
CA LEU A 38 -18.89 -13.68 16.38
C LEU A 38 -20.11 -12.79 16.62
N GLY A 39 -21.05 -12.84 15.67
CA GLY A 39 -22.27 -12.04 15.70
C GLY A 39 -23.36 -12.62 16.60
N LYS A 40 -24.48 -11.90 16.71
CA LYS A 40 -25.66 -12.31 17.48
C LYS A 40 -26.24 -13.65 17.01
N ASN A 41 -26.14 -13.94 15.71
CA ASN A 41 -26.59 -15.19 15.10
C ASN A 41 -25.72 -16.41 15.44
N GLY A 42 -24.60 -16.22 16.15
CA GLY A 42 -23.65 -17.29 16.47
C GLY A 42 -22.74 -17.67 15.32
N GLU A 43 -22.72 -16.90 14.23
CA GLU A 43 -21.81 -17.12 13.10
C GLU A 43 -20.58 -16.21 13.21
N ILE A 44 -19.43 -16.77 12.82
CA ILE A 44 -18.18 -16.02 12.73
C ILE A 44 -18.12 -15.37 11.36
N THR A 45 -18.12 -14.05 11.34
CA THR A 45 -17.99 -13.26 10.11
C THR A 45 -16.61 -12.63 10.06
N TYR A 46 -15.96 -12.66 8.90
CA TYR A 46 -14.70 -11.98 8.64
C TYR A 46 -14.95 -10.74 7.78
N ASN A 47 -14.38 -9.61 8.17
CA ASN A 47 -14.32 -8.44 7.28
C ASN A 47 -12.89 -8.00 7.06
N ILE A 48 -12.64 -7.47 5.87
CA ILE A 48 -11.36 -6.85 5.54
C ILE A 48 -11.24 -5.57 6.35
N VAL A 49 -10.19 -5.48 7.15
CA VAL A 49 -9.89 -4.34 8.02
C VAL A 49 -8.70 -3.53 7.52
N TRP A 50 -7.86 -4.17 6.70
CA TRP A 50 -6.75 -3.52 6.05
C TRP A 50 -6.47 -4.11 4.67
N GLN A 51 -6.07 -3.23 3.75
CA GLN A 51 -5.66 -3.59 2.40
C GLN A 51 -4.40 -2.81 2.04
N SER A 52 -3.43 -3.50 1.42
CA SER A 52 -2.24 -2.82 0.89
C SER A 52 -2.62 -1.97 -0.31
N LYS A 53 -2.17 -0.70 -0.34
CA LYS A 53 -2.22 0.12 -1.55
C LYS A 53 -1.12 -0.25 -2.54
N ASN A 54 0.04 -0.61 -2.01
CA ASN A 54 1.21 -1.08 -2.75
C ASN A 54 1.84 -2.23 -1.98
N LEU A 55 2.43 -3.17 -2.71
CA LEU A 55 3.24 -4.22 -2.11
C LEU A 55 4.63 -3.70 -1.78
N ALA A 56 5.19 -4.17 -0.66
CA ALA A 56 6.54 -3.87 -0.22
C ALA A 56 7.24 -5.18 0.18
N PRO A 57 8.59 -5.25 0.15
CA PRO A 57 9.33 -6.43 0.59
C PRO A 57 9.06 -6.81 2.04
N ARG A 58 8.67 -5.82 2.85
CA ARG A 58 8.27 -6.00 4.24
C ARG A 58 7.18 -4.99 4.59
N PHE A 59 6.14 -5.45 5.26
CA PHE A 59 5.21 -4.58 5.98
C PHE A 59 4.61 -5.34 7.18
N GLY A 60 4.05 -4.60 8.13
CA GLY A 60 3.45 -5.17 9.33
C GLY A 60 2.07 -4.60 9.58
N ILE A 61 1.18 -5.44 10.09
CA ILE A 61 -0.15 -5.07 10.54
C ILE A 61 -0.20 -5.38 12.03
N SER A 62 -0.53 -4.39 12.84
CA SER A 62 -0.57 -4.56 14.28
C SER A 62 -1.77 -3.88 14.91
N TRP A 63 -2.34 -4.50 15.93
CA TRP A 63 -3.47 -3.97 16.68
C TRP A 63 -3.36 -4.32 18.17
N GLU A 64 -4.10 -3.59 18.97
CA GLU A 64 -4.36 -3.94 20.37
C GLU A 64 -5.76 -4.57 20.46
N PRO A 65 -6.00 -5.58 21.30
CA PRO A 65 -7.31 -6.21 21.51
C PRO A 65 -8.23 -5.30 22.35
N ILE A 66 -8.23 -4.00 22.04
CA ILE A 66 -9.08 -2.97 22.63
C ILE A 66 -10.13 -2.64 21.60
N TYR A 67 -11.38 -2.89 21.97
CA TYR A 67 -12.52 -2.83 21.06
C TYR A 67 -13.44 -1.67 21.39
N ALA A 68 -14.19 -1.21 20.39
CA ALA A 68 -15.16 -0.14 20.54
C ALA A 68 -16.42 -0.39 19.71
N LEU A 69 -17.51 0.24 20.15
CA LEU A 69 -18.78 0.27 19.46
C LEU A 69 -18.99 1.65 18.80
N ASN A 70 -19.55 1.63 17.61
CA ASN A 70 -20.13 2.78 16.93
C ASN A 70 -21.37 2.31 16.16
N TRP A 71 -21.98 3.18 15.38
CA TRP A 71 -23.15 2.84 14.59
C TRP A 71 -23.14 3.58 13.26
N THR A 72 -23.88 3.06 12.30
CA THR A 72 -24.14 3.71 11.01
C THR A 72 -25.61 3.54 10.64
N LEU A 73 -26.15 4.49 9.87
CA LEU A 73 -27.52 4.39 9.37
C LEU A 73 -27.62 3.39 8.23
N THR A 74 -26.59 3.31 7.38
CA THR A 74 -26.62 2.55 6.13
C THR A 74 -25.61 1.43 6.17
N LEU A 75 -26.02 0.23 5.79
CA LEU A 75 -25.07 -0.83 5.47
C LEU A 75 -24.22 -0.37 4.26
N PRO A 76 -22.89 -0.25 4.39
CA PRO A 76 -22.03 0.11 3.28
C PRO A 76 -22.14 -0.97 2.20
N THR A 77 -22.26 -0.55 0.94
CA THR A 77 -22.05 -1.49 -0.17
C THR A 77 -20.57 -1.88 -0.20
N PRO A 78 -20.24 -3.11 -0.62
CA PRO A 78 -18.85 -3.54 -0.76
C PRO A 78 -18.02 -2.47 -1.49
N GLY A 79 -16.90 -2.04 -0.91
CA GLY A 79 -16.05 -1.01 -1.48
C GLY A 79 -16.19 0.41 -0.96
N ILE A 80 -17.27 0.69 -0.25
CA ILE A 80 -17.52 2.04 0.28
C ILE A 80 -17.06 2.11 1.73
N THR A 81 -16.39 3.23 2.07
CA THR A 81 -16.02 3.55 3.45
C THR A 81 -17.28 3.70 4.31
N VAL A 82 -17.28 3.06 5.48
CA VAL A 82 -18.38 3.17 6.43
C VAL A 82 -18.49 4.60 6.94
N THR A 83 -19.63 5.25 6.72
CA THR A 83 -19.91 6.55 7.34
C THR A 83 -20.49 6.32 8.73
N LEU A 84 -19.70 6.62 9.76
CA LEU A 84 -20.10 6.47 11.15
C LEU A 84 -21.07 7.59 11.56
N GLY A 85 -22.08 7.25 12.35
CA GLY A 85 -23.07 8.20 12.87
C GLY A 85 -22.79 8.69 14.29
N GLY A 86 -22.00 7.94 15.06
CA GLY A 86 -21.68 8.25 16.46
C GLY A 86 -20.20 8.47 16.74
N VAL A 87 -19.90 8.66 18.02
CA VAL A 87 -18.53 8.64 18.56
C VAL A 87 -18.19 7.22 19.00
N TRP A 88 -16.94 6.81 18.80
CA TRP A 88 -16.45 5.51 19.27
C TRP A 88 -16.58 5.40 20.79
N GLN A 89 -17.26 4.35 21.25
CA GLN A 89 -17.33 3.97 22.66
C GLN A 89 -16.45 2.76 22.89
N THR A 90 -15.28 2.96 23.51
CA THR A 90 -14.46 1.86 24.00
C THR A 90 -15.31 0.95 24.89
N CYS A 91 -15.29 -0.34 24.62
CA CYS A 91 -16.14 -1.32 25.28
C CYS A 91 -15.31 -2.56 25.59
N ALA A 92 -15.03 -2.78 26.87
CA ALA A 92 -14.40 -4.02 27.32
C ALA A 92 -15.39 -5.19 27.19
N LEU A 93 -14.85 -6.40 27.04
CA LEU A 93 -15.67 -7.61 27.04
C LEU A 93 -16.42 -7.72 28.38
N GLY A 94 -17.72 -8.02 28.33
CA GLY A 94 -18.60 -8.00 29.49
C GLY A 94 -19.15 -6.63 29.86
N GLN A 95 -18.94 -5.59 29.04
CA GLN A 95 -19.62 -4.29 29.21
C GLN A 95 -20.85 -4.17 28.31
N VAL A 96 -21.81 -3.38 28.77
CA VAL A 96 -23.07 -3.11 28.07
C VAL A 96 -23.33 -1.61 28.05
N TYR A 97 -23.65 -1.08 26.86
CA TYR A 97 -24.01 0.32 26.66
C TYR A 97 -25.38 0.42 26.00
N ASP A 98 -26.20 1.34 26.49
CA ASP A 98 -27.39 1.80 25.79
C ASP A 98 -26.99 2.88 24.79
N LEU A 99 -27.72 2.98 23.68
CA LEU A 99 -27.69 4.14 22.80
C LEU A 99 -28.87 5.03 23.16
N SER A 100 -28.59 6.29 23.52
CA SER A 100 -29.62 7.26 23.89
C SER A 100 -30.45 7.73 22.68
N GLU A 101 -31.53 8.47 22.94
CA GLU A 101 -32.41 9.03 21.91
C GLU A 101 -31.70 9.97 20.92
N VAL A 102 -30.55 10.51 21.30
CA VAL A 102 -29.71 11.40 20.49
C VAL A 102 -28.48 10.70 19.91
N GLY A 103 -28.35 9.37 20.06
CA GLY A 103 -27.27 8.60 19.44
C GLY A 103 -25.96 8.60 20.23
N LEU A 104 -26.00 9.00 21.51
CA LEU A 104 -24.86 8.94 22.43
C LEU A 104 -24.88 7.66 23.26
N TRP A 105 -23.70 7.08 23.49
CA TRP A 105 -23.53 5.90 24.32
C TRP A 105 -23.63 6.24 25.82
N THR A 106 -24.35 5.41 26.57
CA THR A 106 -24.49 5.54 28.02
C THR A 106 -24.38 4.16 28.67
N PRO A 107 -23.78 3.99 29.86
CA PRO A 107 -23.75 2.71 30.55
C PRO A 107 -25.16 2.11 30.70
N SER A 108 -25.31 0.82 30.41
CA SER A 108 -26.60 0.13 30.50
C SER A 108 -26.80 -0.53 31.85
N GLY A 109 -28.06 -0.64 32.29
CA GLY A 109 -28.47 -1.48 33.42
C GLY A 109 -28.79 -2.92 33.04
N VAL A 110 -28.74 -3.27 31.74
CA VAL A 110 -28.98 -4.64 31.26
C VAL A 110 -27.86 -5.57 31.75
N THR A 111 -28.23 -6.78 32.17
CA THR A 111 -27.29 -7.79 32.65
C THR A 111 -26.19 -8.06 31.61
N PRO A 112 -24.91 -7.89 31.97
CA PRO A 112 -23.82 -8.14 31.04
C PRO A 112 -23.68 -9.60 30.65
N ARG A 113 -23.24 -9.82 29.41
CA ARG A 113 -22.87 -11.14 28.91
C ARG A 113 -21.34 -11.30 28.93
N PRO A 114 -20.78 -12.25 29.70
CA PRO A 114 -19.34 -12.46 29.77
C PRO A 114 -18.75 -12.72 28.38
N ASN A 115 -17.60 -12.13 28.08
CA ASN A 115 -16.89 -12.23 26.78
C ASN A 115 -17.56 -11.52 25.59
N TYR A 116 -18.64 -10.76 25.79
CA TYR A 116 -19.27 -9.99 24.72
C TYR A 116 -19.27 -8.49 25.03
N MET A 117 -19.09 -7.68 24.00
CA MET A 117 -19.52 -6.29 24.02
C MET A 117 -21.00 -6.26 23.65
N SER A 118 -21.81 -5.52 24.40
CA SER A 118 -23.26 -5.54 24.19
C SER A 118 -23.85 -4.14 24.04
N VAL A 119 -24.85 -4.05 23.17
CA VAL A 119 -25.77 -2.92 23.11
C VAL A 119 -27.02 -3.33 23.89
N GLY A 120 -27.29 -2.64 24.99
CA GLY A 120 -28.41 -2.90 25.88
C GLY A 120 -29.73 -2.52 25.24
N LEU A 121 -30.02 -1.23 25.16
CA LEU A 121 -31.19 -0.69 24.45
C LEU A 121 -30.76 0.36 23.42
N ASN A 122 -31.17 0.17 22.17
CA ASN A 122 -31.12 1.23 21.17
C ASN A 122 -32.33 2.16 21.31
N LYS A 123 -32.16 3.36 21.86
CA LYS A 123 -33.22 4.39 21.95
C LYS A 123 -33.13 5.43 20.83
N TYR A 124 -32.11 5.36 19.98
CA TYR A 124 -31.90 6.33 18.91
C TYR A 124 -32.94 6.17 17.82
N LYS A 125 -33.58 7.28 17.47
CA LYS A 125 -34.60 7.34 16.42
C LYS A 125 -34.16 8.29 15.33
N TYR A 126 -33.94 7.77 14.13
CA TYR A 126 -33.66 8.58 12.95
C TYR A 126 -34.89 8.66 12.03
N PRO A 127 -35.32 9.85 11.59
CA PRO A 127 -36.46 9.97 10.68
C PRO A 127 -36.28 9.14 9.40
N GLY A 128 -37.29 8.32 9.07
CA GLY A 128 -37.29 7.49 7.86
C GLY A 128 -36.39 6.24 7.91
N ARG A 129 -35.89 5.84 9.08
CA ARG A 129 -35.16 4.58 9.30
C ARG A 129 -35.80 3.80 10.44
N ASN A 130 -35.68 2.48 10.41
CA ASN A 130 -36.29 1.59 11.40
C ASN A 130 -35.33 1.28 12.57
N GLY A 131 -34.05 1.63 12.43
CA GLY A 131 -32.98 1.40 13.39
C GLY A 131 -31.62 1.82 12.83
N ILE A 132 -30.58 1.16 13.33
CA ILE A 132 -29.16 1.41 13.01
C ILE A 132 -28.41 0.11 12.80
N HIS A 133 -27.28 0.15 12.10
CA HIS A 133 -26.33 -0.95 12.06
C HIS A 133 -25.22 -0.70 13.08
N ILE A 134 -24.95 -1.68 13.95
CA ILE A 134 -23.85 -1.57 14.91
C ILE A 134 -22.54 -1.83 14.18
N VAL A 135 -21.56 -1.00 14.50
CA VAL A 135 -20.20 -1.08 13.98
C VAL A 135 -19.28 -1.46 15.13
N VAL A 136 -18.43 -2.46 14.93
CA VAL A 136 -17.38 -2.85 15.86
C VAL A 136 -16.04 -2.38 15.29
N GLY A 137 -15.24 -1.74 16.13
CA GLY A 137 -13.90 -1.29 15.80
C GLY A 137 -12.83 -1.93 16.69
N VAL A 138 -11.61 -1.98 16.19
CA VAL A 138 -10.40 -2.37 16.93
C VAL A 138 -9.43 -1.19 16.99
N LYS A 139 -8.78 -1.00 18.13
CA LYS A 139 -7.83 0.10 18.32
C LYS A 139 -6.60 -0.10 17.44
N ASN A 140 -6.25 0.92 16.67
CA ASN A 140 -5.08 0.94 15.80
C ASN A 140 -3.89 1.64 16.48
N SER A 141 -2.74 1.62 15.82
CA SER A 141 -1.49 2.16 16.38
C SER A 141 -1.48 3.68 16.57
N THR A 142 -2.39 4.42 15.94
CA THR A 142 -2.51 5.88 16.13
C THR A 142 -3.44 6.25 17.29
N GLY A 143 -4.01 5.24 17.96
CA GLY A 143 -5.00 5.42 19.03
C GLY A 143 -6.44 5.58 18.52
N GLY A 144 -6.66 5.57 17.20
CA GLY A 144 -7.99 5.51 16.60
C GLY A 144 -8.57 4.10 16.56
N TYR A 145 -9.71 3.94 15.89
CA TYR A 145 -10.36 2.64 15.70
C TYR A 145 -10.57 2.34 14.22
N ASP A 146 -10.15 1.15 13.78
CA ASP A 146 -10.44 0.62 12.46
C ASP A 146 -11.70 -0.25 12.52
N VAL A 147 -12.59 -0.11 11.54
CA VAL A 147 -13.83 -0.91 11.48
C VAL A 147 -13.49 -2.36 11.16
N ILE A 148 -13.94 -3.28 12.02
CA ILE A 148 -13.74 -4.72 11.84
C ILE A 148 -15.04 -5.47 11.57
N TYR A 149 -16.18 -4.86 11.87
CA TYR A 149 -17.48 -5.46 11.61
C TYR A 149 -18.59 -4.41 11.53
N VAL A 150 -19.53 -4.62 10.63
CA VAL A 150 -20.80 -3.90 10.56
C VAL A 150 -21.90 -4.96 10.59
N ASP A 151 -22.82 -4.86 11.54
CA ASP A 151 -23.93 -5.80 11.65
C ASP A 151 -24.86 -5.62 10.44
N PRO A 152 -25.04 -6.66 9.59
CA PRO A 152 -25.97 -6.56 8.47
C PRO A 152 -27.42 -6.41 8.93
N THR A 153 -27.73 -6.78 10.17
CA THR A 153 -29.06 -6.66 10.75
C THR A 153 -29.25 -5.29 11.38
N GLU A 154 -30.28 -4.57 10.96
CA GLU A 154 -30.67 -3.30 11.57
C GLU A 154 -31.18 -3.54 13.01
N LEU A 155 -30.57 -2.85 13.97
CA LEU A 155 -30.97 -2.83 15.36
C LEU A 155 -32.07 -1.79 15.56
N GLY A 156 -33.32 -2.25 15.63
CA GLY A 156 -34.48 -1.39 15.81
C GLY A 156 -34.57 -0.72 17.18
N LEU A 157 -35.57 0.14 17.35
CA LEU A 157 -35.83 0.84 18.61
C LEU A 157 -36.11 -0.15 19.75
N ASN A 158 -35.52 0.09 20.91
CA ASN A 158 -35.56 -0.72 22.13
C ASN A 158 -35.04 -2.16 21.97
N MET A 159 -34.31 -2.46 20.89
CA MET A 159 -33.68 -3.76 20.70
C MET A 159 -32.27 -3.80 21.28
N SER A 160 -31.78 -5.03 21.51
CA SER A 160 -30.45 -5.34 22.02
C SER A 160 -29.64 -6.22 21.07
N SER A 161 -28.31 -6.12 21.15
CA SER A 161 -27.38 -6.98 20.41
C SER A 161 -26.08 -7.19 21.16
N TRP A 162 -25.29 -8.17 20.74
CA TRP A 162 -24.01 -8.51 21.34
C TRP A 162 -23.02 -9.00 20.29
N TYR A 163 -21.74 -8.74 20.55
CA TYR A 163 -20.65 -9.01 19.63
C TYR A 163 -19.45 -9.53 20.42
N GLN A 164 -18.83 -10.60 19.92
CA GLN A 164 -17.60 -11.13 20.49
C GLN A 164 -16.50 -11.08 19.42
N PRO A 165 -15.64 -10.06 19.45
CA PRO A 165 -14.43 -10.03 18.63
C PRO A 165 -13.59 -11.28 18.87
N GLN A 166 -13.06 -11.83 17.78
CA GLN A 166 -12.21 -13.01 17.81
C GLN A 166 -10.78 -12.60 17.46
N GLU A 167 -9.80 -13.27 18.07
CA GLU A 167 -8.39 -13.06 17.72
C GLU A 167 -7.93 -13.93 16.55
N THR A 168 -8.85 -14.65 15.92
CA THR A 168 -8.60 -15.32 14.65
C THR A 168 -8.60 -14.33 13.49
N VAL A 169 -7.51 -14.34 12.72
CA VAL A 169 -7.28 -13.45 11.59
C VAL A 169 -7.14 -14.25 10.31
N LYS A 170 -7.43 -13.60 9.18
CA LYS A 170 -7.20 -14.15 7.85
C LYS A 170 -6.44 -13.17 6.98
N TRP A 171 -5.59 -13.68 6.11
CA TRP A 171 -4.94 -12.88 5.09
C TRP A 171 -4.74 -13.65 3.79
N TRP A 172 -4.69 -12.91 2.69
CA TRP A 172 -4.48 -13.43 1.36
C TRP A 172 -4.03 -12.30 0.42
N TYR A 173 -3.55 -12.68 -0.76
CA TYR A 173 -3.41 -11.77 -1.88
C TYR A 173 -4.63 -11.90 -2.80
N GLN A 174 -5.22 -10.79 -3.22
CA GLN A 174 -6.25 -10.77 -4.26
C GLN A 174 -5.97 -9.75 -5.34
N THR A 175 -6.39 -10.07 -6.55
CA THR A 175 -6.40 -9.13 -7.68
C THR A 175 -7.66 -8.28 -7.67
N GLY A 176 -7.51 -7.02 -8.10
CA GLY A 176 -8.59 -6.04 -8.04
C GLY A 176 -8.86 -5.55 -6.61
N VAL A 177 -9.47 -4.37 -6.52
CA VAL A 177 -10.05 -3.90 -5.26
C VAL A 177 -11.52 -4.29 -5.34
N ARG A 178 -12.03 -5.08 -4.39
CA ARG A 178 -13.47 -5.42 -4.35
C ARG A 178 -14.26 -4.17 -3.96
N THR A 179 -14.47 -3.24 -4.90
CA THR A 179 -15.16 -1.96 -4.64
C THR A 179 -16.61 -1.86 -5.09
N ALA A 180 -17.15 -2.87 -5.79
CA ALA A 180 -18.57 -3.17 -5.97
C ALA A 180 -18.72 -4.12 -7.17
N THR A 181 -19.58 -5.13 -7.04
CA THR A 181 -20.22 -5.93 -8.12
C THR A 181 -19.30 -6.47 -9.24
N MET A 182 -18.98 -7.77 -9.11
CA MET A 182 -18.33 -8.65 -10.08
C MET A 182 -16.91 -8.25 -10.53
N ILE A 183 -15.92 -8.63 -9.72
CA ILE A 183 -14.58 -8.93 -10.22
C ILE A 183 -14.38 -10.43 -10.06
N ALA A 184 -14.20 -11.13 -11.18
CA ALA A 184 -13.58 -12.46 -11.19
C ALA A 184 -12.09 -12.26 -10.85
N GLY A 185 -11.80 -11.98 -9.59
CA GLY A 185 -10.45 -11.79 -9.10
C GLY A 185 -9.81 -13.16 -8.87
N ALA A 186 -8.56 -13.30 -9.31
CA ALA A 186 -7.70 -14.35 -8.77
C ALA A 186 -7.37 -14.00 -7.32
N ASP A 187 -7.62 -14.95 -6.42
CA ASP A 187 -7.29 -14.90 -5.00
C ASP A 187 -6.27 -16.01 -4.73
N THR A 188 -5.25 -15.74 -3.91
CA THR A 188 -4.40 -16.79 -3.36
C THR A 188 -5.17 -17.57 -2.30
N PRO A 189 -4.69 -18.75 -1.87
CA PRO A 189 -5.20 -19.38 -0.67
C PRO A 189 -5.24 -18.41 0.51
N MET A 190 -6.31 -18.49 1.30
CA MET A 190 -6.44 -17.71 2.53
C MET A 190 -5.69 -18.41 3.65
N GLU A 191 -4.79 -17.68 4.30
CA GLU A 191 -4.15 -18.11 5.53
C GLU A 191 -5.03 -17.74 6.72
N THR A 192 -5.11 -18.62 7.71
CA THR A 192 -5.88 -18.39 8.95
C THR A 192 -4.99 -18.64 10.14
N PHE A 193 -4.95 -17.71 11.09
CA PHE A 193 -4.13 -17.84 12.28
C PHE A 193 -4.88 -17.36 13.52
N ASP A 194 -4.75 -18.09 14.62
CA ASP A 194 -5.34 -17.71 15.90
C ASP A 194 -4.32 -16.99 16.79
N MET A 195 -4.57 -15.72 17.10
CA MET A 195 -3.75 -14.89 17.99
C MET A 195 -4.37 -14.73 19.38
N SER A 196 -5.24 -15.66 19.79
CA SER A 196 -5.86 -15.66 21.13
C SER A 196 -4.86 -15.93 22.25
N ALA A 197 -3.76 -16.62 21.95
CA ALA A 197 -2.66 -16.92 22.86
C ALA A 197 -1.31 -16.49 22.26
N PRO A 198 -0.32 -16.15 23.10
CA PRO A 198 1.03 -15.88 22.61
C PRO A 198 1.63 -17.15 21.99
N ASN A 199 2.51 -16.97 21.02
CA ASN A 199 3.19 -18.10 20.41
C ASN A 199 4.01 -18.86 21.46
N PRO A 200 3.88 -20.19 21.58
CA PRO A 200 4.52 -20.95 22.66
C PRO A 200 6.06 -20.96 22.58
N LYS A 201 6.64 -20.66 21.42
CA LYS A 201 8.11 -20.62 21.25
C LYS A 201 8.72 -19.28 21.66
N THR A 202 8.00 -18.18 21.47
CA THR A 202 8.53 -16.82 21.68
C THR A 202 7.89 -16.09 22.86
N GLY A 203 6.71 -16.52 23.31
CA GLY A 203 5.90 -15.80 24.29
C GLY A 203 5.25 -14.53 23.72
N LEU A 204 5.31 -14.31 22.40
CA LEU A 204 4.83 -13.08 21.75
C LEU A 204 3.57 -13.33 20.93
N PHE A 205 2.70 -12.33 20.82
CA PHE A 205 1.59 -12.29 19.86
C PHE A 205 2.08 -11.84 18.47
N TYR A 206 3.01 -12.59 17.90
CA TYR A 206 3.67 -12.25 16.64
C TYR A 206 3.69 -13.46 15.70
N ILE A 207 3.48 -13.20 14.42
CA ILE A 207 3.74 -14.16 13.34
C ILE A 207 4.39 -13.45 12.15
N SER A 208 5.45 -14.04 11.63
CA SER A 208 6.04 -13.69 10.34
C SER A 208 5.45 -14.60 9.28
N THR A 209 5.06 -14.05 8.13
CA THR A 209 4.44 -14.80 7.03
C THR A 209 5.02 -14.37 5.70
N THR A 210 5.13 -15.31 4.75
CA THR A 210 5.57 -15.08 3.38
C THR A 210 4.75 -15.93 2.42
N TYR A 211 4.41 -15.39 1.25
CA TYR A 211 3.73 -16.15 0.21
C TYR A 211 4.71 -16.58 -0.88
N LYS A 212 4.86 -17.90 -1.06
CA LYS A 212 5.68 -18.44 -2.14
C LYS A 212 4.83 -18.48 -3.40
N TYR A 213 5.08 -17.55 -4.33
CA TYR A 213 4.22 -17.34 -5.50
C TYR A 213 4.17 -18.58 -6.41
N ASP A 214 5.33 -19.17 -6.69
CA ASP A 214 5.45 -20.32 -7.59
C ASP A 214 4.84 -21.60 -6.99
N ASP A 215 4.91 -21.76 -5.66
CA ASP A 215 4.36 -22.91 -4.96
C ASP A 215 2.87 -22.74 -4.62
N GLY A 216 2.38 -21.50 -4.59
CA GLY A 216 1.01 -21.17 -4.22
C GLY A 216 0.69 -21.38 -2.73
N VAL A 217 1.69 -21.31 -1.85
CA VAL A 217 1.53 -21.62 -0.42
C VAL A 217 2.06 -20.50 0.50
N TRP A 218 1.41 -20.35 1.64
CA TRP A 218 1.91 -19.53 2.74
C TRP A 218 2.93 -20.30 3.58
N ALA A 219 3.96 -19.61 4.02
CA ALA A 219 4.89 -20.10 5.04
C ALA A 219 4.89 -19.13 6.22
N ASN A 220 4.63 -19.65 7.41
CA ASN A 220 4.56 -18.88 8.64
C ASN A 220 5.68 -19.30 9.60
N ASP A 221 6.30 -18.33 10.26
CA ASP A 221 7.35 -18.52 11.24
C ASP A 221 7.15 -17.59 12.44
N PRO A 222 7.30 -18.08 13.69
CA PRO A 222 7.23 -17.22 14.87
C PRO A 222 8.40 -16.23 15.00
N PHE A 223 9.43 -16.37 14.18
CA PHE A 223 10.57 -15.47 14.11
C PHE A 223 10.56 -14.71 12.78
N ALA A 224 11.07 -13.47 12.80
CA ALA A 224 11.36 -12.77 11.56
C ALA A 224 12.41 -13.58 10.78
N PRO A 225 12.31 -13.68 9.43
CA PRO A 225 13.34 -14.31 8.65
C PRO A 225 14.67 -13.56 8.87
N PRO A 226 15.81 -14.28 8.88
CA PRO A 226 17.12 -13.62 8.89
C PRO A 226 17.16 -12.64 7.72
N SER A 227 17.60 -11.41 7.98
CA SER A 227 17.40 -10.30 7.03
C SER A 227 17.96 -10.65 5.64
N VAL A 228 17.12 -10.53 4.62
CA VAL A 228 17.49 -10.86 3.22
C VAL A 228 18.61 -9.95 2.69
N LEU A 229 18.83 -8.80 3.36
CA LEU A 229 19.96 -7.90 3.10
C LEU A 229 21.32 -8.55 3.36
N GLU A 230 21.41 -9.53 4.26
CA GLU A 230 22.66 -10.24 4.52
C GLU A 230 22.93 -11.37 3.51
N THR A 231 21.89 -11.95 2.92
CA THR A 231 22.04 -13.08 1.99
C THR A 231 22.18 -12.65 0.53
N GLY A 232 21.68 -11.47 0.15
CA GLY A 232 21.74 -10.97 -1.24
C GLY A 232 23.08 -10.36 -1.67
N LEU A 233 23.93 -9.92 -0.73
CA LEU A 233 25.20 -9.23 -1.03
C LEU A 233 26.42 -10.17 -1.13
N LEU A 234 26.27 -11.44 -0.74
CA LEU A 234 27.35 -12.46 -0.83
C LEU A 234 27.12 -13.49 -1.95
N GLY A 235 26.07 -13.32 -2.75
CA GLY A 235 25.77 -14.15 -3.92
C GLY A 235 26.54 -13.79 -5.19
N VAL A 236 27.70 -13.14 -5.10
CA VAL A 236 28.65 -13.15 -6.23
C VAL A 236 29.24 -14.55 -6.27
N ARG A 237 28.64 -15.42 -7.09
CA ARG A 237 29.26 -16.68 -7.52
C ARG A 237 30.71 -16.37 -7.89
N LYS A 238 31.67 -16.84 -7.09
CA LYS A 238 33.02 -17.12 -7.58
C LYS A 238 32.83 -18.10 -8.73
N GLY A 239 32.80 -17.56 -9.95
CA GLY A 239 32.97 -18.38 -11.14
C GLY A 239 34.28 -19.12 -10.96
N ASN A 240 34.19 -20.45 -10.99
CA ASN A 240 35.32 -21.36 -11.11
C ASN A 240 36.28 -20.83 -12.19
N THR A 241 37.42 -20.27 -11.78
CA THR A 241 38.63 -20.31 -12.59
C THR A 241 39.09 -21.76 -12.53
N GLY A 242 38.67 -22.55 -13.50
CA GLY A 242 39.26 -23.85 -13.75
C GLY A 242 40.71 -23.64 -14.14
N ASP A 243 41.60 -24.17 -13.29
CA ASP A 243 42.99 -24.41 -13.65
C ASP A 243 43.04 -25.27 -14.90
N SER A 244 43.72 -24.76 -15.93
CA SER A 244 44.30 -25.57 -16.98
C SER A 244 45.78 -25.20 -17.06
N ASP A 245 46.59 -25.96 -16.32
CA ASP A 245 48.02 -26.07 -16.56
C ASP A 245 48.26 -26.63 -17.97
N GLY A 246 49.12 -25.95 -18.74
CA GLY A 246 49.48 -26.46 -20.08
C GLY A 246 50.25 -25.53 -21.01
N ASN A 247 51.53 -25.28 -20.68
CA ASN A 247 52.66 -25.33 -21.62
C ASN A 247 53.02 -24.15 -22.58
N THR A 248 54.35 -24.00 -22.73
CA THR A 248 55.18 -23.34 -23.78
C THR A 248 55.41 -21.81 -23.83
N THR A 249 56.60 -21.42 -23.33
CA THR A 249 57.68 -20.61 -23.95
C THR A 249 57.44 -19.39 -24.88
N THR A 250 58.22 -18.34 -24.53
CA THR A 250 58.91 -17.31 -25.34
C THR A 250 58.13 -16.12 -25.93
N GLY A 251 58.60 -14.91 -25.61
CA GLY A 251 58.37 -13.69 -26.40
C GLY A 251 58.16 -12.43 -25.54
N GLY A 252 59.13 -11.51 -25.52
CA GLY A 252 59.11 -10.30 -24.70
C GLY A 252 58.18 -9.18 -25.20
N GLY A 253 58.09 -8.12 -24.41
CA GLY A 253 57.46 -6.86 -24.80
C GLY A 253 56.95 -6.08 -23.58
N GLY A 254 57.54 -4.92 -23.31
CA GLY A 254 57.30 -4.11 -22.12
C GLY A 254 55.91 -3.48 -22.00
N GLY A 255 55.64 -2.92 -20.82
CA GLY A 255 54.70 -1.81 -20.65
C GLY A 255 53.89 -1.81 -19.36
N GLY A 256 54.11 -0.80 -18.52
CA GLY A 256 53.06 -0.14 -17.74
C GLY A 256 52.71 -0.70 -16.35
N HIS A 257 53.48 -0.29 -15.33
CA HIS A 257 53.03 -0.41 -13.93
C HIS A 257 52.05 0.73 -13.58
N GLY A 258 50.80 0.37 -13.29
CA GLY A 258 49.86 1.19 -12.52
C GLY A 258 49.54 0.48 -11.20
N GLN A 259 50.24 0.87 -10.12
CA GLN A 259 49.89 0.46 -8.76
C GLN A 259 48.69 1.28 -8.27
N THR A 260 47.58 0.62 -7.94
CA THR A 260 46.53 1.20 -7.09
C THR A 260 46.90 0.96 -5.63
N GLY A 261 47.16 2.05 -4.90
CA GLY A 261 47.45 2.02 -3.47
C GLY A 261 46.23 1.66 -2.62
N PRO A 262 46.42 1.31 -1.33
CA PRO A 262 45.35 0.86 -0.46
C PRO A 262 44.37 2.00 -0.15
N ILE A 263 43.08 1.67 -0.18
CA ILE A 263 41.95 2.54 0.16
C ILE A 263 42.10 3.01 1.62
N ASP A 264 42.12 4.32 1.81
CA ASP A 264 42.24 4.98 3.11
C ASP A 264 40.98 4.72 3.95
N LYS A 265 41.14 3.95 5.04
CA LYS A 265 40.08 3.59 6.01
C LYS A 265 39.39 4.81 6.64
N ASN A 266 39.97 6.01 6.53
CA ASN A 266 39.36 7.24 7.01
C ASN A 266 38.17 7.71 6.17
N ILE A 267 38.06 7.32 4.89
CA ILE A 267 36.95 7.71 4.01
C ILE A 267 35.68 6.93 4.36
N HIS A 268 35.81 5.62 4.63
CA HIS A 268 34.68 4.77 5.03
C HIS A 268 34.05 5.24 6.35
N ASN A 269 34.87 5.72 7.30
CA ASN A 269 34.38 6.25 8.56
C ASN A 269 33.65 7.60 8.43
N LYS A 270 33.97 8.42 7.41
CA LYS A 270 33.29 9.70 7.17
C LYS A 270 31.91 9.53 6.55
N ILE A 271 31.73 8.57 5.63
CA ILE A 271 30.43 8.27 4.99
C ILE A 271 29.41 7.77 6.03
N ILE A 272 29.83 6.86 6.92
CA ILE A 272 29.00 6.34 8.02
C ILE A 272 28.62 7.46 9.03
N SER A 273 29.46 8.48 9.19
CA SER A 273 29.20 9.60 10.09
C SER A 273 28.10 10.54 9.58
N ILE A 274 28.01 10.74 8.25
CA ILE A 274 27.02 11.61 7.63
C ILE A 274 25.63 10.96 7.59
N GLU A 275 25.55 9.66 7.32
CA GLU A 275 24.28 8.91 7.42
C GLU A 275 23.73 8.91 8.85
N LYS A 276 24.62 8.80 9.85
CA LYS A 276 24.25 8.95 11.27
C LYS A 276 23.83 10.36 11.64
N ALA A 277 24.43 11.40 11.04
CA ALA A 277 24.02 12.79 11.26
C ALA A 277 22.64 13.09 10.66
N LEU A 278 22.34 12.54 9.48
CA LEU A 278 21.02 12.64 8.84
C LEU A 278 19.95 11.87 9.64
N LEU A 279 20.28 10.67 10.12
CA LEU A 279 19.40 9.88 10.99
C LEU A 279 19.13 10.60 12.32
N HIS A 280 20.16 11.19 12.95
CA HIS A 280 19.98 11.96 14.18
C HIS A 280 19.19 13.25 13.95
N LEU A 281 19.33 13.92 12.81
CA LEU A 281 18.53 15.10 12.48
C LEU A 281 17.04 14.74 12.27
N THR A 282 16.75 13.60 11.64
CA THR A 282 15.39 13.06 11.51
C THR A 282 14.79 12.71 12.88
N VAL A 283 15.58 12.12 13.78
CA VAL A 283 15.14 11.82 15.16
C VAL A 283 14.92 13.10 15.98
N LEU A 284 15.81 14.08 15.88
CA LEU A 284 15.72 15.36 16.60
C LEU A 284 14.47 16.18 16.19
N LEU A 285 14.13 16.17 14.89
CA LEU A 285 12.93 16.83 14.36
C LEU A 285 11.64 16.09 14.74
N SER A 286 11.70 14.77 14.96
CA SER A 286 10.55 14.00 15.48
C SER A 286 10.26 14.27 16.96
N THR A 287 11.29 14.60 17.76
CA THR A 287 11.14 14.90 19.19
C THR A 287 10.56 16.29 19.49
N THR A 288 10.56 17.22 18.52
CA THR A 288 10.00 18.57 18.69
C THR A 288 8.55 18.70 18.24
N GLY A 289 7.91 17.59 17.82
CA GLY A 289 6.49 17.58 17.40
C GLY A 289 6.21 18.24 16.03
N ALA A 290 7.25 18.63 15.29
CA ALA A 290 7.13 19.15 13.94
C ALA A 290 7.10 17.99 12.92
N HIS A 291 5.91 17.47 12.61
CA HIS A 291 5.75 16.52 11.51
C HIS A 291 5.85 17.25 10.17
N VAL A 292 7.01 17.17 9.52
CA VAL A 292 7.14 17.55 8.11
C VAL A 292 7.42 16.30 7.29
N ASN A 293 6.41 15.80 6.58
CA ASN A 293 6.57 14.74 5.57
C ASN A 293 7.28 15.33 4.35
N LEU A 294 8.61 15.43 4.43
CA LEU A 294 9.46 15.85 3.33
C LEU A 294 10.36 14.68 2.94
N ALA A 295 9.92 13.90 1.94
CA ALA A 295 10.85 13.04 1.22
C ALA A 295 11.67 13.93 0.27
N PRO A 296 13.02 13.98 0.38
CA PRO A 296 13.85 14.70 -0.56
C PRO A 296 13.78 14.07 -1.95
N TYR A 297 13.72 14.90 -2.99
CA TYR A 297 14.03 14.45 -4.34
C TYR A 297 15.54 14.48 -4.53
N THR A 298 16.13 13.40 -5.03
CA THR A 298 17.56 13.38 -5.36
C THR A 298 17.72 13.20 -6.86
N GLY A 299 18.73 13.81 -7.45
CA GLY A 299 19.15 13.38 -8.77
C GLY A 299 20.64 13.56 -8.98
N THR A 300 21.12 12.90 -10.03
CA THR A 300 22.54 12.70 -10.29
C THR A 300 22.91 13.32 -11.63
N ILE A 301 23.98 14.11 -11.61
CA ILE A 301 24.67 14.65 -12.78
C ILE A 301 25.91 13.78 -13.00
N ASN A 302 25.93 13.01 -14.09
CA ASN A 302 27.11 12.24 -14.45
C ASN A 302 28.05 13.11 -15.29
N TRP A 303 29.34 13.12 -14.96
CA TRP A 303 30.36 13.88 -15.66
C TRP A 303 31.35 12.92 -16.36
N PRO A 304 30.91 12.20 -17.40
CA PRO A 304 31.74 11.19 -18.04
C PRO A 304 33.02 11.81 -18.61
N GLY A 305 34.17 11.31 -18.16
CA GLY A 305 35.48 11.73 -18.66
C GLY A 305 36.06 12.99 -18.03
N LEU A 306 35.39 13.59 -17.02
CA LEU A 306 35.95 14.70 -16.24
C LEU A 306 36.65 14.17 -14.99
N THR A 307 37.89 14.61 -14.76
CA THR A 307 38.68 14.25 -13.58
C THR A 307 38.80 15.41 -12.58
N SER A 308 38.26 16.58 -12.89
CA SER A 308 38.38 17.76 -12.05
C SER A 308 37.17 17.92 -11.13
N GLN A 309 37.40 17.65 -9.84
CA GLN A 309 36.45 17.89 -8.75
C GLN A 309 35.84 19.31 -8.80
N HIS A 310 36.64 20.32 -9.13
CA HIS A 310 36.18 21.71 -9.20
C HIS A 310 35.09 21.93 -10.26
N ILE A 311 35.12 21.19 -11.38
CA ILE A 311 34.11 21.28 -12.44
C ILE A 311 32.81 20.60 -11.98
N MET A 312 32.93 19.45 -11.30
CA MET A 312 31.79 18.73 -10.76
C MET A 312 31.09 19.51 -9.65
N ASP A 313 31.85 20.13 -8.75
CA ASP A 313 31.32 20.99 -7.68
C ASP A 313 30.62 22.22 -8.27
N ALA A 314 31.25 22.90 -9.23
CA ALA A 314 30.65 24.06 -9.89
C ALA A 314 29.34 23.72 -10.62
N GLY A 315 29.28 22.57 -11.29
CA GLY A 315 28.08 22.14 -12.01
C GLY A 315 26.96 21.65 -11.08
N GLY A 316 27.29 20.95 -9.99
CA GLY A 316 26.32 20.59 -8.95
C GLY A 316 25.73 21.83 -8.25
N GLU A 317 26.58 22.79 -7.90
CA GLU A 317 26.16 24.03 -7.24
C GLU A 317 25.34 24.94 -8.19
N ALA A 318 25.68 24.99 -9.48
CA ALA A 318 24.87 25.69 -10.47
C ALA A 318 23.44 25.11 -10.58
N ALA A 319 23.31 23.78 -10.60
CA ALA A 319 22.01 23.11 -10.59
C ALA A 319 21.23 23.36 -9.29
N ALA A 320 21.89 23.32 -8.13
CA ALA A 320 21.27 23.64 -6.85
C ALA A 320 20.78 25.11 -6.80
N ASN A 321 21.56 26.07 -7.30
CA ASN A 321 21.16 27.46 -7.37
C ASN A 321 19.94 27.69 -8.28
N ALA A 322 19.92 27.06 -9.45
CA ALA A 322 18.77 27.14 -10.36
C ALA A 322 17.47 26.59 -9.74
N LEU A 323 17.57 25.59 -8.85
CA LEU A 323 16.43 25.11 -8.07
C LEU A 323 16.06 26.07 -6.94
N ARG A 324 17.03 26.68 -6.24
CA ARG A 324 16.76 27.70 -5.21
C ARG A 324 16.01 28.91 -5.77
N GLU A 325 16.37 29.38 -6.96
CA GLU A 325 15.67 30.47 -7.67
C GLU A 325 14.20 30.14 -7.97
N ARG A 326 13.86 28.86 -8.09
CA ARG A 326 12.50 28.35 -8.31
C ARG A 326 11.74 28.05 -7.00
N GLY A 327 12.33 28.40 -5.85
CA GLY A 327 11.71 28.24 -4.54
C GLY A 327 11.92 26.88 -3.88
N TYR A 328 12.93 26.11 -4.30
CA TYR A 328 13.29 24.84 -3.66
C TYR A 328 14.39 25.04 -2.60
N VAL A 329 14.42 24.19 -1.57
CA VAL A 329 15.60 24.05 -0.69
C VAL A 329 16.49 22.99 -1.31
N ALA A 330 17.62 23.37 -1.91
CA ALA A 330 18.51 22.45 -2.64
C ALA A 330 19.96 22.48 -2.14
N THR A 331 20.60 21.31 -2.09
CA THR A 331 22.02 21.12 -1.76
C THR A 331 22.70 20.21 -2.77
N ALA A 332 23.96 20.51 -3.10
CA ALA A 332 24.78 19.71 -4.00
C ALA A 332 25.99 19.12 -3.27
N TRP A 333 26.43 17.94 -3.70
CA TRP A 333 27.71 17.34 -3.31
C TRP A 333 28.24 16.48 -4.45
N THR A 334 29.53 16.18 -4.42
CA THR A 334 30.19 15.41 -5.48
C THR A 334 30.66 14.05 -4.96
N ASP A 335 30.45 13.03 -5.79
CA ASP A 335 30.85 11.65 -5.59
C ASP A 335 32.03 11.36 -6.54
N LEU A 336 33.23 11.41 -5.96
CA LEU A 336 34.50 11.21 -6.67
C LEU A 336 34.64 9.79 -7.22
N GLU A 337 34.02 8.79 -6.59
CA GLU A 337 34.11 7.39 -7.04
C GLU A 337 33.33 7.17 -8.33
N THR A 338 32.20 7.87 -8.47
CA THR A 338 31.33 7.75 -9.65
C THR A 338 31.53 8.89 -10.66
N SER A 339 32.43 9.85 -10.37
CA SER A 339 32.59 11.08 -11.17
C SER A 339 31.24 11.76 -11.43
N SER A 340 30.45 11.90 -10.37
CA SER A 340 29.09 12.46 -10.45
C SER A 340 28.85 13.54 -9.41
N SER A 341 28.01 14.52 -9.72
CA SER A 341 27.45 15.45 -8.73
C SER A 341 26.05 14.99 -8.38
N ARG A 342 25.69 14.97 -7.10
CA ARG A 342 24.34 14.70 -6.63
C ARG A 342 23.73 15.97 -6.09
N VAL A 343 22.48 16.22 -6.44
CA VAL A 343 21.69 17.34 -5.92
C VAL A 343 20.46 16.78 -5.24
N SER A 344 20.27 17.14 -3.96
CA SER A 344 19.06 16.85 -3.19
C SER A 344 18.26 18.12 -3.02
N PHE A 345 16.94 18.04 -3.17
CA PHE A 345 16.08 19.21 -3.03
C PHE A 345 14.68 18.89 -2.50
N PHE A 346 14.07 19.90 -1.88
CA PHE A 346 12.72 19.85 -1.32
C PHE A 346 11.85 20.93 -1.95
N ALA A 347 10.65 20.55 -2.39
CA ALA A 347 9.62 21.51 -2.78
C ALA A 347 9.12 22.22 -1.53
N VAL A 348 9.07 23.55 -1.55
CA VAL A 348 8.41 24.32 -0.48
C VAL A 348 6.90 24.18 -0.68
N GLY A 349 6.28 23.29 0.09
CA GLY A 349 4.85 22.95 0.01
C GLY A 349 4.60 21.46 0.24
N SER A 350 3.35 21.09 0.54
CA SER A 350 2.98 19.68 0.73
C SER A 350 3.13 18.92 -0.60
N PRO A 351 3.86 17.79 -0.64
CA PRO A 351 3.94 16.96 -1.85
C PRO A 351 2.53 16.43 -2.20
N PRO A 352 2.23 16.19 -3.49
CA PRO A 352 0.99 15.52 -3.85
C PRO A 352 0.96 14.10 -3.26
N GLN A 353 -0.21 13.69 -2.79
CA GLN A 353 -0.40 12.44 -2.03
C GLN A 353 -0.24 11.16 -2.88
N ASP A 354 0.04 11.29 -4.17
CA ASP A 354 0.06 10.22 -5.16
C ASP A 354 1.45 9.58 -5.37
N GLY A 355 2.48 10.04 -4.65
CA GLY A 355 3.83 9.45 -4.68
C GLY A 355 4.53 9.60 -6.04
N GLY A 356 3.97 10.38 -6.96
CA GLY A 356 4.62 10.74 -8.21
C GLY A 356 5.45 12.01 -8.03
N VAL A 357 6.65 12.05 -8.61
CA VAL A 357 7.36 13.32 -8.80
C VAL A 357 6.45 14.23 -9.65
N PRO A 358 5.98 15.37 -9.14
CA PRO A 358 5.09 16.26 -9.89
C PRO A 358 5.71 16.62 -11.24
N MET A 359 4.90 16.72 -12.30
CA MET A 359 5.41 17.08 -13.63
C MET A 359 6.20 18.40 -13.61
N ARG A 360 5.78 19.36 -12.78
CA ARG A 360 6.49 20.62 -12.55
C ARG A 360 7.90 20.42 -11.98
N VAL A 361 8.05 19.53 -10.98
CA VAL A 361 9.37 19.19 -10.40
C VAL A 361 10.29 18.56 -11.46
N ARG A 362 9.76 17.72 -12.35
CA ARG A 362 10.55 17.15 -13.46
C ARG A 362 11.00 18.20 -14.47
N LEU A 363 10.14 19.16 -14.80
CA LEU A 363 10.45 20.25 -15.73
C LEU A 363 11.48 21.21 -15.12
N ASP A 364 11.26 21.64 -13.88
CA ASP A 364 12.19 22.52 -13.14
C ASP A 364 13.59 21.88 -13.01
N TRP A 365 13.64 20.57 -12.79
CA TRP A 365 14.89 19.81 -12.80
C TRP A 365 15.56 19.77 -14.17
N GLN A 366 14.80 19.48 -15.24
CA GLN A 366 15.35 19.46 -16.60
C GLN A 366 15.92 20.83 -17.01
N GLU A 367 15.23 21.92 -16.67
CA GLU A 367 15.68 23.28 -16.95
C GLU A 367 16.91 23.67 -16.13
N ALA A 368 16.95 23.32 -14.84
CA ALA A 368 18.10 23.56 -13.97
C ALA A 368 19.38 22.90 -14.54
N PHE A 369 19.24 21.73 -15.16
CA PHE A 369 20.34 21.02 -15.81
C PHE A 369 20.78 21.65 -17.13
N GLN A 370 19.84 22.16 -17.92
CA GLN A 370 20.15 22.86 -19.17
C GLN A 370 20.90 24.17 -18.92
N ALA A 371 20.75 24.76 -17.74
CA ALA A 371 21.46 25.98 -17.34
C ALA A 371 22.92 25.74 -16.90
N VAL A 372 23.36 24.49 -16.70
CA VAL A 372 24.72 24.19 -16.25
C VAL A 372 25.73 24.40 -17.40
N PRO A 373 26.72 25.30 -17.25
CA PRO A 373 27.71 25.56 -18.30
C PRO A 373 28.49 24.30 -18.69
N GLY A 374 28.63 24.05 -20.00
CA GLY A 374 29.31 22.86 -20.53
C GLY A 374 28.42 21.63 -20.72
N ASN A 375 27.14 21.70 -20.33
CA ASN A 375 26.16 20.66 -20.60
C ASN A 375 25.60 20.80 -22.04
N ASN A 376 26.46 20.55 -23.03
CA ASN A 376 26.09 20.62 -24.45
C ASN A 376 25.24 19.41 -24.86
N GLY A 377 23.96 19.41 -24.45
CA GLY A 377 22.90 18.63 -25.11
C GLY A 377 22.85 17.12 -24.87
N GLN A 378 23.58 16.54 -23.91
CA GLN A 378 23.40 15.14 -23.55
C GLN A 378 22.18 14.96 -22.63
N ARG A 379 21.11 14.36 -23.17
CA ARG A 379 19.79 14.12 -22.53
C ARG A 379 19.79 13.05 -21.41
N ASN A 380 20.73 13.09 -20.46
CA ASN A 380 20.84 12.05 -19.41
C ASN A 380 20.72 12.59 -17.97
N GLY A 381 19.80 13.54 -17.73
CA GLY A 381 19.41 13.94 -16.37
C GLY A 381 18.07 13.31 -15.97
N GLY A 382 18.10 12.28 -15.10
CA GLY A 382 16.90 11.69 -14.51
C GLY A 382 16.74 12.11 -13.05
N VAL A 383 15.53 12.55 -12.66
CA VAL A 383 15.16 12.70 -11.24
C VAL A 383 14.91 11.32 -10.68
N VAL A 384 15.53 10.99 -9.55
CA VAL A 384 15.38 9.71 -8.86
C VAL A 384 14.69 9.97 -7.53
N ASP A 385 13.50 9.40 -7.33
CA ASP A 385 12.89 9.41 -6.00
C ASP A 385 13.78 8.64 -5.00
N ALA A 386 13.62 8.88 -3.71
CA ALA A 386 14.30 8.13 -2.64
C ALA A 386 14.01 6.60 -2.67
N GLY A 387 13.28 6.10 -3.67
CA GLY A 387 13.01 4.69 -3.99
C GLY A 387 13.53 4.20 -5.35
N GLY A 388 14.55 4.83 -5.94
CA GLY A 388 15.46 4.22 -6.93
C GLY A 388 14.86 3.42 -8.10
N ARG A 389 14.38 4.08 -9.16
CA ARG A 389 14.37 3.53 -10.54
C ARG A 389 14.50 4.64 -11.60
N SER A 390 15.52 4.58 -12.44
CA SER A 390 15.59 5.28 -13.74
C SER A 390 15.13 4.33 -14.86
N ARG A 391 14.34 4.81 -15.81
CA ARG A 391 14.12 4.14 -17.11
C ARG A 391 14.06 5.17 -18.23
N SER A 392 15.02 5.10 -19.14
CA SER A 392 15.03 5.77 -20.43
C SER A 392 14.41 4.86 -21.49
N ALA A 393 13.24 5.23 -22.01
CA ALA A 393 12.67 4.65 -23.23
C ALA A 393 11.63 5.62 -23.82
N ALA A 394 12.09 6.61 -24.59
CA ALA A 394 11.23 7.50 -25.37
C ALA A 394 11.91 7.81 -26.71
N ALA A 395 11.90 6.83 -27.61
CA ALA A 395 12.31 7.00 -29.01
C ALA A 395 11.67 5.91 -29.90
N ALA A 396 10.34 5.94 -30.08
CA ALA A 396 9.65 5.19 -31.15
C ALA A 396 8.19 5.61 -31.42
N ALA A 397 7.76 6.84 -31.11
CA ALA A 397 6.35 7.25 -31.31
C ALA A 397 6.19 8.66 -31.90
N GLY A 398 7.19 9.16 -32.63
CA GLY A 398 7.25 10.55 -33.09
C GLY A 398 7.14 10.79 -34.59
N GLN A 399 6.92 9.77 -35.44
CA GLN A 399 7.00 9.94 -36.90
C GLN A 399 5.87 9.30 -37.73
N GLN A 400 4.67 9.12 -37.15
CA GLN A 400 3.49 8.63 -37.91
C GLN A 400 2.23 9.48 -37.78
N GLN A 401 2.36 10.79 -37.54
CA GLN A 401 1.19 11.69 -37.51
C GLN A 401 1.32 12.97 -38.36
N GLN A 402 2.28 13.02 -39.29
CA GLN A 402 2.40 14.09 -40.29
C GLN A 402 2.55 13.55 -41.72
N GLN A 403 1.74 12.58 -42.15
CA GLN A 403 1.58 12.25 -43.58
C GLN A 403 0.15 11.81 -43.98
N LEU A 404 -0.89 12.18 -43.22
CA LEU A 404 -2.27 11.80 -43.57
C LEU A 404 -3.26 12.97 -43.62
N LEU A 405 -2.81 14.15 -44.06
CA LEU A 405 -3.69 15.32 -44.22
C LEU A 405 -3.47 16.12 -45.52
N LEU A 406 -2.86 15.51 -46.55
CA LEU A 406 -2.69 16.12 -47.87
C LEU A 406 -2.96 15.12 -49.01
N ARG A 407 -4.24 14.81 -49.22
CA ARG A 407 -4.87 14.43 -50.51
C ARG A 407 -6.38 14.67 -50.31
N LYS A 408 -6.91 15.86 -50.67
CA LYS A 408 -7.69 16.09 -51.92
C LYS A 408 -8.42 14.81 -52.36
N GLY A 409 -9.75 14.71 -52.35
CA GLY A 409 -10.78 15.71 -52.62
C GLY A 409 -11.41 15.39 -53.98
N GLY A 410 -12.74 15.26 -54.03
CA GLY A 410 -13.49 15.17 -55.29
C GLY A 410 -14.79 14.37 -55.23
N GLU A 411 -15.89 15.08 -55.46
CA GLU A 411 -17.09 14.66 -56.21
C GLU A 411 -18.32 14.09 -55.47
N ASP A 412 -19.28 15.01 -55.29
CA ASP A 412 -20.63 15.01 -55.88
C ASP A 412 -21.68 13.95 -55.50
N GLY A 413 -22.63 14.40 -54.68
CA GLY A 413 -24.02 14.63 -55.09
C GLY A 413 -24.92 13.43 -55.44
N ARG A 414 -25.97 13.22 -54.63
CA ARG A 414 -27.37 13.23 -55.10
C ARG A 414 -28.42 13.10 -53.99
N GLU A 415 -29.54 13.75 -54.29
CA GLU A 415 -30.77 13.96 -53.55
C GLU A 415 -31.63 12.71 -53.33
N ASN A 416 -32.56 12.86 -52.36
CA ASN A 416 -33.94 12.33 -52.23
C ASN A 416 -34.13 11.74 -50.81
N GLY A 417 -34.93 12.27 -49.89
CA GLY A 417 -36.18 13.01 -50.03
C GLY A 417 -37.36 12.05 -50.06
N VAL A 418 -37.96 11.69 -48.91
CA VAL A 418 -39.38 11.33 -48.73
C VAL A 418 -39.74 11.44 -47.24
N GLU A 419 -40.63 12.38 -46.93
CA GLU A 419 -41.46 12.43 -45.72
C GLU A 419 -42.50 11.30 -45.71
N ARG A 420 -42.93 10.83 -44.52
CA ARG A 420 -44.37 10.62 -44.26
C ARG A 420 -44.72 10.45 -42.78
N ASN A 421 -45.83 11.11 -42.45
CA ASN A 421 -46.54 11.26 -41.18
C ASN A 421 -47.28 10.02 -40.67
N GLY A 422 -47.69 10.10 -39.39
CA GLY A 422 -48.88 9.46 -38.80
C GLY A 422 -48.52 8.34 -37.81
N GLY A 423 -48.89 8.35 -36.52
CA GLY A 423 -50.13 8.82 -35.91
C GLY A 423 -51.07 7.62 -35.70
N GLY A 424 -51.30 7.18 -34.46
CA GLY A 424 -52.28 6.11 -34.20
C GLY A 424 -52.23 5.49 -32.81
N VAL A 425 -53.26 5.78 -32.01
CA VAL A 425 -53.57 5.28 -30.67
C VAL A 425 -54.38 3.96 -30.77
N LYS A 426 -54.19 3.01 -29.84
CA LYS A 426 -55.23 2.34 -29.00
C LYS A 426 -54.91 0.87 -28.62
N ASN A 427 -55.07 0.63 -27.32
CA ASN A 427 -55.73 -0.47 -26.61
C ASN A 427 -55.39 -1.94 -26.87
N GLY A 428 -55.07 -2.63 -25.75
CA GLY A 428 -55.93 -3.68 -25.20
C GLY A 428 -55.66 -5.11 -25.68
N GLY A 429 -55.29 -5.98 -24.74
CA GLY A 429 -55.26 -7.42 -24.97
C GLY A 429 -54.73 -8.15 -23.74
N GLU A 430 -55.65 -8.57 -22.87
CA GLU A 430 -55.45 -9.65 -21.91
C GLU A 430 -54.94 -10.90 -22.64
N GLU A 431 -53.90 -11.54 -22.11
CA GLU A 431 -53.58 -12.92 -22.48
C GLU A 431 -53.29 -13.73 -21.23
N THR A 432 -54.27 -14.56 -20.89
CA THR A 432 -54.21 -15.66 -19.93
C THR A 432 -53.25 -16.75 -20.42
N LEU A 433 -52.34 -17.22 -19.56
CA LEU A 433 -51.61 -18.48 -19.76
C LEU A 433 -51.64 -19.37 -18.50
N PRO A 434 -51.51 -20.70 -18.66
CA PRO A 434 -52.20 -21.66 -17.81
C PRO A 434 -51.34 -22.31 -16.71
N VAL A 435 -52.09 -22.91 -15.80
CA VAL A 435 -51.75 -23.84 -14.72
C VAL A 435 -50.71 -24.91 -15.13
N GLY A 436 -49.63 -24.98 -14.36
CA GLY A 436 -48.69 -26.11 -14.32
C GLY A 436 -48.54 -26.66 -12.90
N LYS A 437 -49.10 -27.85 -12.65
CA LYS A 437 -48.86 -28.69 -11.48
C LYS A 437 -47.45 -29.31 -11.55
N ALA A 438 -46.73 -29.40 -10.42
CA ALA A 438 -45.97 -30.61 -10.05
C ALA A 438 -45.33 -30.52 -8.65
N HIS A 439 -45.74 -31.48 -7.82
CA HIS A 439 -44.97 -32.27 -6.85
C HIS A 439 -44.27 -31.61 -5.64
N ALA A 440 -44.98 -31.73 -4.52
CA ALA A 440 -44.42 -31.87 -3.19
C ALA A 440 -43.58 -33.16 -3.06
N ARG A 441 -42.43 -33.06 -2.38
CA ARG A 441 -41.75 -34.17 -1.71
C ARG A 441 -41.51 -33.79 -0.26
N ALA A 442 -42.25 -34.46 0.63
CA ALA A 442 -41.95 -34.55 2.04
C ALA A 442 -40.80 -35.54 2.25
N VAL A 443 -39.86 -35.22 3.15
CA VAL A 443 -39.01 -36.23 3.80
C VAL A 443 -39.09 -36.00 5.31
N VAL A 444 -39.28 -37.12 5.97
CA VAL A 444 -39.68 -37.37 7.34
C VAL A 444 -38.51 -37.19 8.32
N ALA A 445 -38.85 -36.74 9.52
CA ALA A 445 -38.00 -36.72 10.70
C ALA A 445 -37.67 -38.15 11.18
N GLY A 446 -36.41 -38.38 11.54
CA GLY A 446 -35.98 -39.55 12.29
C GLY A 446 -35.25 -39.10 13.54
N ALA A 447 -35.91 -39.26 14.68
CA ALA A 447 -35.30 -39.19 16.01
C ALA A 447 -34.71 -40.57 16.37
N ALA A 448 -33.52 -40.55 16.97
CA ALA A 448 -33.00 -41.54 17.90
C ALA A 448 -32.04 -40.81 18.86
#